data_AF-M3YNJ2-F1
#
_entry.id   AF-M3YNJ2-F1
#
_cell.length_a   1.000
_cell.length_b   1.000
_cell.length_c   1.000
_cell.angle_alpha   90.00
_cell.angle_beta   90.00
_cell.angle_gamma   90.00
#
_symmetry.space_group_name_H-M   'P 1'
#
loop_
_entity.id
_entity.type
_entity.pdbx_description
1 polymer ?
#
loop_
_entity_poly.entity_id
_entity_poly.type
_entity_poly.pdbx_seq_one_letter_code
_entity_poly.pdbx_strand_id
1 'polypeptide(L)'
;MNGRKHFVEKRYSEFHALHKKLKKCIKTPEIPSKHVRNWVPKVLEQRRQGLETYLQAVILENEELPKLFLDFLNVRHLPSLPKAESCGSFDETESEESSKLSHQPVLLFLRDPFVLPTASDFPNVVIEGVLHGVFYPHLQPR
;
A
#
# COMPACT_ATOMS: atom_id res chain seq x y z
N MET A 1 -0.66 -12.22 10.40
CA MET A 1 -1.26 -11.04 11.06
C MET A 1 -0.25 -9.90 10.96
N ASN A 2 -0.60 -8.76 10.34
CA ASN A 2 0.39 -7.75 9.95
C ASN A 2 0.93 -6.85 11.07
N GLY A 3 0.56 -7.08 12.35
CA GLY A 3 1.22 -6.53 13.55
C GLY A 3 1.31 -5.00 13.71
N ARG A 4 0.94 -4.23 12.68
CA ARG A 4 1.00 -2.77 12.67
C ARG A 4 -0.16 -2.20 13.46
N LYS A 5 0.16 -1.28 14.36
CA LYS A 5 -0.81 -0.47 15.09
C LYS A 5 -0.82 0.93 14.50
N HIS A 6 -2.00 1.49 14.27
CA HIS A 6 -2.18 2.88 13.86
C HIS A 6 -3.17 3.55 14.81
N PHE A 7 -3.00 4.85 15.00
CA PHE A 7 -3.88 5.67 15.83
C PHE A 7 -4.53 6.73 14.95
N VAL A 8 -5.84 6.91 15.12
CA VAL A 8 -6.62 7.93 14.42
C VAL A 8 -7.51 8.61 15.43
N GLU A 9 -7.39 9.93 15.53
CA GLU A 9 -8.25 10.73 16.38
C GLU A 9 -9.46 11.21 15.59
N LYS A 10 -10.66 11.02 16.15
CA LYS A 10 -11.93 11.40 15.54
C LYS A 10 -12.87 12.00 16.57
N ARG A 11 -13.49 13.13 16.23
CA ARG A 11 -14.57 13.74 17.00
C ARG A 11 -15.85 12.93 16.82
N TYR A 12 -16.72 12.92 17.83
CA TYR A 12 -18.04 12.26 17.75
C TYR A 12 -18.87 12.72 16.53
N SER A 13 -18.78 14.01 16.15
CA SER A 13 -19.46 14.54 14.97
C SER A 13 -19.04 13.86 13.68
N GLU A 14 -17.78 13.43 13.56
CA GLU A 14 -17.26 12.72 12.40
C GLU A 14 -17.82 11.30 12.35
N PHE A 15 -17.89 10.59 13.48
CA PHE A 15 -18.58 9.30 13.57
C PHE A 15 -20.04 9.41 13.13
N HIS A 16 -20.74 10.47 13.56
CA HIS A 16 -22.12 10.69 13.17
C HIS A 16 -22.28 11.00 11.67
N ALA A 17 -21.35 11.77 11.09
CA ALA A 17 -21.33 12.03 9.65
C ALA A 17 -21.05 10.75 8.85
N LEU A 18 -20.11 9.91 9.30
CA LEU A 18 -19.82 8.60 8.72
C LEU A 18 -21.06 7.70 8.76
N HIS A 19 -21.72 7.58 9.91
CA HIS A 19 -22.93 6.77 10.07
C HIS A 19 -24.04 7.18 9.10
N LYS A 20 -24.29 8.49 8.94
CA LYS A 20 -25.28 8.99 7.97
C LYS A 20 -24.98 8.56 6.53
N LYS A 21 -23.70 8.51 6.16
CA LYS A 21 -23.27 8.04 4.83
C LYS A 21 -23.37 6.52 4.72
N LEU A 22 -22.89 5.79 5.73
CA LEU A 22 -22.91 4.32 5.77
C LEU A 22 -24.30 3.72 5.76
N LYS A 23 -25.27 4.37 6.42
CA LYS A 23 -26.67 3.93 6.43
C LYS A 23 -27.28 3.80 5.03
N LYS A 24 -26.70 4.46 4.02
CA LYS A 24 -27.10 4.36 2.61
C LYS A 24 -26.44 3.18 1.88
N CYS A 25 -25.29 2.72 2.36
CA CYS A 25 -24.46 1.71 1.69
C CYS A 25 -24.65 0.32 2.31
N ILE A 26 -24.80 0.25 3.64
CA ILE A 26 -24.81 -1.01 4.40
C ILE A 26 -25.85 -0.96 5.52
N LYS A 27 -26.30 -2.14 5.96
CA LYS A 27 -27.07 -2.26 7.20
C LYS A 27 -26.13 -1.89 8.34
N THR A 28 -26.42 -0.75 8.98
CA THR A 28 -25.51 -0.15 9.95
C THR A 28 -26.02 -0.40 11.38
N PRO A 29 -25.17 -0.82 12.33
CA PRO A 29 -25.54 -1.00 13.74
C PRO A 29 -25.91 0.33 14.40
N GLU A 30 -26.49 0.25 15.60
CA GLU A 30 -26.94 1.43 16.35
C GLU A 30 -25.74 2.26 16.84
N ILE A 31 -25.70 3.54 16.45
CA ILE A 31 -24.66 4.47 16.88
C ILE A 31 -25.02 5.08 18.26
N PRO A 32 -24.05 5.23 19.20
CA PRO A 32 -24.30 5.87 20.48
C PRO A 32 -24.92 7.26 20.35
N SER A 33 -25.86 7.61 21.24
CA SER A 33 -26.63 8.86 21.18
C SER A 33 -25.75 10.12 21.20
N LYS A 34 -26.20 11.16 20.49
CA LYS A 34 -25.56 12.49 20.43
C LYS A 34 -25.73 13.26 21.74
N HIS A 35 -26.83 13.05 22.45
CA HIS A 35 -27.13 13.73 23.70
C HIS A 35 -26.67 12.89 24.89
N VAL A 36 -25.47 13.18 25.38
CA VAL A 36 -24.95 12.64 26.64
C VAL A 36 -24.34 13.77 27.46
N ARG A 37 -24.24 13.60 28.79
CA ARG A 37 -23.47 14.53 29.62
C ARG A 37 -21.98 14.37 29.34
N ASN A 38 -21.43 15.24 28.51
CA ASN A 38 -20.03 15.23 28.10
C ASN A 38 -19.04 15.59 29.22
N TRP A 39 -19.50 16.14 30.35
CA TRP A 39 -18.64 16.46 31.50
C TRP A 39 -18.46 15.29 32.48
N VAL A 40 -19.24 14.21 32.35
CA VAL A 40 -19.16 13.05 33.24
C VAL A 40 -18.19 12.03 32.63
N PRO A 41 -17.01 11.76 33.23
CA PRO A 41 -16.00 10.88 32.64
C PRO A 41 -16.52 9.46 32.37
N LYS A 42 -17.34 8.91 33.27
CA LYS A 42 -17.97 7.59 33.09
C LYS A 42 -18.87 7.52 31.86
N VAL A 43 -19.60 8.60 31.58
CA VAL A 43 -20.50 8.68 30.41
C VAL A 43 -19.69 8.82 29.12
N LEU A 44 -18.58 9.53 29.15
CA LEU A 44 -17.65 9.60 28.02
C LEU A 44 -16.99 8.26 27.73
N GLU A 45 -16.56 7.53 28.77
CA GLU A 45 -15.95 6.21 28.59
C GLU A 45 -16.97 5.19 28.06
N GLN A 46 -18.20 5.23 28.55
CA GLN A 46 -19.29 4.43 27.99
C GLN A 46 -19.54 4.76 26.50
N ARG A 47 -19.51 6.04 26.13
CA ARG A 47 -19.61 6.46 24.74
C ARG A 47 -18.41 5.97 23.92
N ARG A 48 -17.20 6.05 24.46
CA ARG A 48 -15.98 5.54 23.80
C ARG A 48 -16.13 4.05 23.50
N GLN A 49 -16.56 3.27 24.48
CA GLN A 49 -16.80 1.84 24.32
C GLN A 49 -17.90 1.57 23.28
N GLY A 50 -19.00 2.32 23.30
CA GLY A 50 -20.05 2.17 22.30
C GLY A 50 -19.60 2.50 20.87
N LEU A 51 -18.73 3.51 20.69
CA LEU A 51 -18.14 3.82 19.38
C LEU A 51 -17.18 2.72 18.92
N GLU A 52 -16.40 2.13 19.83
CA GLU A 52 -15.53 0.99 19.53
C GLU A 52 -16.34 -0.23 19.08
N THR A 53 -17.39 -0.59 19.84
CA THR A 53 -18.30 -1.68 19.48
C THR A 53 -18.98 -1.43 18.14
N TYR A 54 -19.37 -0.19 17.84
CA TYR A 54 -19.92 0.19 16.55
C TYR A 54 -18.94 -0.08 15.39
N LEU A 55 -17.67 0.32 15.52
CA LEU A 55 -16.66 0.06 14.49
C LEU A 55 -16.41 -1.44 14.32
N GLN A 56 -16.31 -2.19 15.43
CA GLN A 56 -16.12 -3.64 15.40
C GLN A 56 -17.28 -4.36 14.71
N ALA A 57 -18.52 -3.96 15.00
CA ALA A 57 -19.71 -4.51 14.37
C ALA A 57 -19.74 -4.25 12.85
N VAL A 58 -19.39 -3.03 12.42
CA VAL A 58 -19.27 -2.73 10.98
C VAL A 58 -18.20 -3.61 10.31
N ILE A 59 -17.06 -3.85 10.96
CA ILE A 59 -15.99 -4.70 10.40
C ILE A 59 -16.41 -6.18 10.37
N LEU A 60 -17.14 -6.66 11.38
CA LEU A 60 -17.52 -8.06 11.49
C LEU A 60 -18.68 -8.42 10.55
N GLU A 61 -19.63 -7.52 10.34
CA GLU A 61 -20.83 -7.77 9.52
C GLU A 61 -20.58 -7.62 8.02
N ASN A 62 -19.50 -6.95 7.60
CA ASN A 62 -19.24 -6.62 6.21
C ASN A 62 -17.94 -7.28 5.72
N GLU A 63 -18.06 -8.19 4.74
CA GLU A 63 -16.90 -8.84 4.12
C GLU A 63 -16.06 -7.85 3.29
N GLU A 64 -16.72 -6.91 2.61
CA GLU A 64 -16.09 -5.78 1.92
C GLU A 64 -16.46 -4.46 2.60
N LEU A 65 -15.44 -3.71 3.05
CA LEU A 65 -15.62 -2.43 3.71
C LEU A 65 -15.76 -1.28 2.70
N PRO A 66 -16.80 -0.43 2.81
CA PRO A 66 -16.94 0.75 1.96
C PRO A 66 -15.73 1.68 2.04
N LYS A 67 -15.32 2.28 0.91
CA LYS A 67 -14.18 3.21 0.82
C LYS A 67 -14.24 4.32 1.88
N LEU A 68 -15.42 4.90 2.09
CA LEU A 68 -15.67 5.93 3.10
C LEU A 68 -15.29 5.51 4.52
N PHE A 69 -15.43 4.21 4.85
CA PHE A 69 -15.03 3.67 6.15
C PHE A 69 -13.51 3.50 6.25
N LEU A 70 -12.88 3.02 5.17
CA LEU A 70 -11.42 2.89 5.08
C LEU A 70 -10.74 4.26 5.16
N ASP A 71 -11.29 5.26 4.47
CA ASP A 71 -10.84 6.66 4.52
C ASP A 71 -11.01 7.24 5.93
N PHE A 72 -12.14 6.96 6.59
CA PHE A 72 -12.36 7.38 7.97
C PHE A 72 -11.30 6.81 8.93
N LEU A 73 -10.82 5.59 8.69
CA LEU A 73 -9.77 4.94 9.46
C LEU A 73 -8.35 5.25 8.94
N ASN A 74 -8.20 6.11 7.93
CA ASN A 74 -6.93 6.37 7.23
C ASN A 74 -6.22 5.08 6.76
N VAL A 75 -7.00 4.06 6.39
CA VAL A 75 -6.48 2.80 5.85
C VAL A 75 -6.39 2.94 4.35
N ARG A 76 -5.17 2.82 3.82
CA ARG A 76 -4.93 2.80 2.37
C ARG A 76 -5.68 1.60 1.78
N HIS A 77 -6.67 1.88 0.96
CA HIS A 77 -7.30 0.88 0.13
C HIS A 77 -6.66 0.98 -1.25
N LEU A 78 -6.00 -0.10 -1.69
CA LEU A 78 -5.50 -0.15 -3.06
C LEU A 78 -6.73 -0.04 -3.98
N PRO A 79 -6.66 0.72 -5.09
CA PRO A 79 -7.65 0.56 -6.14
C PRO A 79 -7.68 -0.94 -6.47
N SER A 80 -8.87 -1.54 -6.43
CA SER A 80 -9.07 -2.93 -6.82
C SER A 80 -8.36 -3.10 -8.16
N LEU A 81 -7.30 -3.91 -8.17
CA LEU A 81 -6.52 -4.21 -9.35
C LEU A 81 -7.51 -4.52 -10.47
N PRO A 82 -7.54 -3.77 -11.60
CA PRO A 82 -8.35 -4.17 -12.73
C PRO A 82 -7.88 -5.58 -13.12
N LYS A 83 -8.78 -6.56 -12.98
CA LYS A 83 -8.61 -7.88 -13.59
C LYS A 83 -8.64 -7.69 -15.10
N ALA A 84 -7.50 -7.38 -15.70
CA ALA A 84 -7.10 -7.68 -17.06
C ALA A 84 -5.94 -6.75 -17.44
N GLU A 85 -4.81 -7.40 -17.75
CA GLU A 85 -3.92 -7.09 -18.88
C GLU A 85 -4.01 -5.67 -19.47
N SER A 86 -2.98 -4.86 -19.21
CA SER A 86 -2.21 -4.18 -20.25
C SER A 86 -1.46 -2.98 -19.65
N CYS A 87 -0.19 -2.90 -20.03
CA CYS A 87 0.66 -1.73 -19.90
C CYS A 87 -0.03 -0.50 -20.51
N GLY A 88 0.00 0.66 -19.84
CA GLY A 88 -0.35 1.92 -20.51
C GLY A 88 -0.83 3.06 -19.61
N SER A 89 -0.01 4.10 -19.59
CA SER A 89 -0.35 5.51 -19.34
C SER A 89 -0.50 5.99 -17.89
N PHE A 90 0.59 6.60 -17.44
CA PHE A 90 0.61 7.67 -16.44
C PHE A 90 -0.17 8.86 -17.02
N ASP A 91 -1.24 9.28 -16.34
CA ASP A 91 -1.73 10.65 -16.51
C ASP A 91 -1.88 11.26 -15.11
N GLU A 92 -1.25 12.42 -14.96
CA GLU A 92 -1.19 13.23 -13.75
C GLU A 92 -2.58 13.78 -13.39
N THR A 93 -2.67 14.33 -12.18
CA THR A 93 -3.81 15.01 -11.52
C THR A 93 -4.59 14.03 -10.62
N GLU A 94 -4.63 14.14 -9.28
CA GLU A 94 -4.50 15.28 -8.38
C GLU A 94 -4.00 14.83 -6.99
N SER A 95 -3.07 15.62 -6.44
CA SER A 95 -2.75 15.83 -5.01
C SER A 95 -3.28 14.83 -3.97
N GLU A 96 -2.44 13.90 -3.53
CA GLU A 96 -2.40 13.47 -2.13
C GLU A 96 -0.91 13.34 -1.74
N GLU A 97 -0.52 14.11 -0.73
CA GLU A 97 0.81 14.31 -0.17
C GLU A 97 1.33 13.00 0.49
N SER A 98 1.52 11.98 -0.33
CA SER A 98 2.02 10.68 0.08
C SER A 98 3.53 10.68 -0.08
N SER A 99 4.21 11.32 0.89
CA SER A 99 5.61 11.06 1.24
C SER A 99 6.48 10.68 0.03
N LYS A 100 6.60 11.57 -0.96
CA LYS A 100 7.58 11.40 -2.04
C LYS A 100 8.93 11.33 -1.32
N LEU A 101 9.51 10.13 -1.24
CA LEU A 101 10.88 9.97 -0.78
C LEU A 101 11.71 10.95 -1.63
N SER A 102 12.35 11.93 -1.00
CA SER A 102 13.15 12.95 -1.72
C SER A 102 14.38 12.37 -2.42
N HIS A 103 14.56 11.05 -2.31
CA HIS A 103 15.68 10.31 -2.82
C HIS A 103 15.26 9.52 -4.05
N GLN A 104 16.14 9.52 -5.06
CA GLN A 104 15.99 8.68 -6.23
C GLN A 104 15.98 7.20 -5.81
N PRO A 105 15.05 6.37 -6.33
CA PRO A 105 15.07 4.93 -6.05
C PRO A 105 16.40 4.35 -6.54
N VAL A 106 17.14 3.73 -5.61
CA VAL A 106 18.41 3.09 -5.92
C VAL A 106 18.15 1.59 -6.11
N LEU A 107 18.57 1.07 -7.26
CA LEU A 107 18.60 -0.37 -7.52
C LEU A 107 19.84 -0.95 -6.83
N LEU A 108 19.65 -1.88 -5.89
CA LEU A 108 20.76 -2.61 -5.27
C LEU A 108 20.73 -4.06 -5.77
N PHE A 109 21.83 -4.51 -6.35
CA PHE A 109 22.02 -5.92 -6.64
C PHE A 109 22.55 -6.63 -5.40
N LEU A 110 21.93 -7.76 -5.03
CA LEU A 110 22.38 -8.60 -3.90
C LEU A 110 23.75 -9.25 -4.14
N ARG A 111 24.20 -9.29 -5.40
CA ARG A 111 25.52 -9.71 -5.83
C ARG A 111 26.03 -8.75 -6.89
N ASP A 112 27.36 -8.59 -6.96
CA ASP A 112 28.00 -7.78 -7.98
C ASP A 112 27.63 -8.29 -9.39
N PRO A 113 26.93 -7.47 -10.21
CA PRO A 113 26.47 -7.86 -11.54
C PRO A 113 27.62 -8.09 -12.53
N PHE A 114 28.85 -7.68 -12.18
CA PHE A 114 30.04 -7.88 -13.01
C PHE A 114 30.90 -9.06 -12.55
N VAL A 115 30.50 -9.78 -11.49
CA VAL A 115 31.15 -11.05 -11.15
C VAL A 115 30.70 -12.10 -12.15
N LEU A 116 31.56 -12.32 -13.14
CA LEU A 116 31.44 -13.42 -14.08
C LEU A 116 31.38 -14.75 -13.30
N PRO A 117 30.54 -15.71 -13.71
CA PRO A 117 30.54 -17.04 -13.13
C PRO A 117 31.97 -17.60 -13.09
N THR A 118 32.35 -18.23 -11.98
CA THR A 118 33.61 -18.99 -11.87
C THR A 118 33.76 -19.86 -13.12
N ALA A 119 34.90 -19.71 -13.79
CA ALA A 119 35.17 -20.21 -15.13
C ALA A 119 34.50 -21.57 -15.37
N SER A 120 33.52 -21.60 -16.27
CA SER A 120 33.00 -22.85 -16.81
C SER A 120 34.15 -23.60 -17.47
N ASP A 121 34.18 -24.94 -17.36
CA ASP A 121 35.18 -25.84 -17.97
C ASP A 121 35.22 -25.79 -19.52
N PHE A 122 34.53 -24.83 -20.13
CA PHE A 122 34.45 -24.61 -21.56
C PHE A 122 35.21 -23.33 -21.95
N PRO A 123 35.98 -23.36 -23.05
CA PRO A 123 36.71 -22.20 -23.52
C PRO A 123 35.74 -21.06 -23.85
N ASN A 124 36.09 -19.84 -23.43
CA ASN A 124 35.25 -18.66 -23.62
C ASN A 124 35.44 -18.09 -25.04
N VAL A 125 35.04 -18.88 -26.04
CA VAL A 125 35.25 -18.65 -27.48
C VAL A 125 34.78 -17.27 -27.94
N VAL A 126 33.73 -16.73 -27.30
CA VAL A 126 33.22 -15.39 -27.60
C VAL A 126 34.23 -14.32 -27.18
N ILE A 127 34.78 -14.41 -25.98
CA ILE A 127 35.79 -13.45 -25.50
C ILE A 127 37.08 -13.60 -26.29
N GLU A 128 37.51 -14.84 -26.55
CA GLU A 128 38.70 -15.13 -27.34
C GLU A 128 38.57 -14.59 -28.78
N GLY A 129 37.42 -14.80 -29.42
CA GLY A 129 37.14 -14.28 -30.76
C GLY A 129 37.12 -12.75 -30.82
N VAL A 130 36.59 -12.08 -29.79
CA VAL A 130 36.60 -10.61 -29.69
C VAL A 130 38.03 -10.10 -29.51
N LEU A 131 38.81 -10.71 -28.62
CA LEU A 131 40.21 -10.33 -28.40
C LEU A 131 41.04 -10.54 -29.69
N HIS A 132 40.82 -11.63 -30.41
CA HIS A 132 41.45 -11.88 -31.71
C HIS A 132 41.07 -10.81 -32.74
N GLY A 133 39.78 -10.48 -32.87
CA GLY A 133 39.30 -9.49 -33.83
C GLY A 133 39.79 -8.06 -33.54
N VAL A 134 39.94 -7.71 -32.26
CA VAL A 134 40.33 -6.35 -31.83
C VAL A 134 41.86 -6.18 -31.80
N PHE A 135 42.59 -7.18 -31.31
CA PHE A 135 44.02 -7.04 -31.03
C PHE A 135 44.92 -7.84 -31.99
N TYR A 136 44.40 -8.81 -32.72
CA TYR A 136 45.17 -9.65 -33.65
C TYR A 136 44.56 -9.74 -35.06
N PRO A 137 44.28 -8.59 -35.73
CA PRO A 137 43.56 -8.58 -37.02
C PRO A 137 44.35 -9.23 -38.19
N HIS A 138 45.61 -9.59 -38.00
CA HIS A 138 46.50 -10.15 -39.03
C HIS A 138 46.73 -11.66 -38.89
N LEU A 139 46.11 -12.33 -37.92
CA LEU A 139 46.12 -13.80 -37.81
C LEU A 139 44.88 -14.40 -38.48
N GLN A 140 44.73 -14.21 -39.79
CA GLN A 140 43.80 -15.02 -40.58
C GLN A 140 44.56 -16.26 -41.10
N PRO A 141 44.02 -17.48 -40.95
CA PRO A 141 44.59 -18.65 -41.62
C PRO A 141 44.43 -18.46 -43.13
N ARG A 142 45.51 -18.74 -43.86
CA ARG A 142 45.51 -18.78 -45.33
C ARG A 142 44.90 -20.09 -45.83
#